data_AF-A0A533TIG3-F1
#
_entry.id   AF-A0A533TIG3-F1
#
_cell.length_a   1.000
_cell.length_b   1.000
_cell.length_c   1.000
_cell.angle_alpha   90.00
_cell.angle_beta   90.00
_cell.angle_gamma   90.00
#
_symmetry.space_group_name_H-M   'P 1'
#
loop_
_entity.id
_entity.type
_entity.pdbx_description
1 polymer ?
#
loop_
_entity_poly.entity_id
_entity_poly.type
_entity_poly.pdbx_seq_one_letter_code
_entity_poly.pdbx_strand_id
1 'polypeptide(L)' 'MLQRLYVHNYRCLENFELIVKGIPSALLIGKNGSGKSTIARVLELFQSIAQGVNRMSE' A
#
# COMPACT_ATOMS: atom_id res chain seq x y z
N MET A 1 -0.09 -4.74 -13.22
CA MET A 1 -0.44 -5.36 -11.91
C MET A 1 0.65 -5.06 -10.91
N LEU A 2 0.29 -4.55 -9.73
CA LEU A 2 1.21 -4.40 -8.61
C LEU A 2 1.83 -5.77 -8.27
N GLN A 3 3.14 -5.83 -8.05
CA GLN A 3 3.86 -7.08 -7.76
C GLN A 3 4.19 -7.20 -6.27
N ARG A 4 4.76 -6.12 -5.74
CA ARG A 4 5.25 -6.03 -4.36
C ARG A 4 5.17 -4.58 -3.89
N LEU A 5 4.81 -4.38 -2.63
CA LEU A 5 4.99 -3.15 -1.88
C LEU A 5 6.05 -3.41 -0.80
N TYR A 6 7.15 -2.67 -0.83
CA TYR A 6 8.23 -2.76 0.15
C TYR A 6 8.43 -1.41 0.82
N VAL A 7 8.57 -1.40 2.14
CA VAL A 7 8.81 -0.20 2.94
C VAL A 7 9.98 -0.45 3.89
N HIS A 8 10.99 0.42 3.79
CA HIS A 8 12.15 0.41 4.66
C HIS A 8 12.09 1.60 5.62
N ASN A 9 12.04 1.31 6.92
CA ASN A 9 12.15 2.26 8.03
C ASN A 9 11.29 3.52 7.87
N TYR A 10 9.97 3.35 7.73
CA TYR A 10 9.03 4.46 7.69
C TYR A 10 7.91 4.29 8.71
N ARG A 11 7.87 5.17 9.71
CA ARG A 11 6.88 5.14 10.81
C ARG A 11 6.84 3.75 11.47
N CYS A 12 5.69 3.10 11.49
CA CYS A 12 5.48 1.77 12.06
C CYS A 12 5.75 0.62 11.06
N LEU A 13 6.20 0.93 9.85
CA LEU A 13 6.55 -0.05 8.82
C LEU A 13 8.08 -0.19 8.76
N GLU A 14 8.58 -1.19 9.45
CA GLU A 14 10.02 -1.52 9.52
C GLU A 14 10.26 -2.83 8.77
N ASN A 15 11.05 -2.77 7.69
CA ASN A 15 11.30 -3.91 6.78
C ASN A 15 10.01 -4.62 6.35
N PHE A 16 8.97 -3.83 6.05
CA PHE A 16 7.66 -4.35 5.67
C PHE A 16 7.66 -4.76 4.20
N GLU A 17 7.14 -5.96 3.92
CA GLU A 17 6.96 -6.49 2.58
C GLU A 17 5.55 -7.05 2.41
N LEU A 18 4.84 -6.57 1.38
CA LEU A 18 3.56 -7.12 0.94
C LEU A 18 3.69 -7.59 -0.51
N ILE A 19 3.68 -8.91 -0.70
CA ILE A 19 3.67 -9.55 -2.01
C ILE A 19 2.22 -9.67 -2.47
N VAL A 20 1.87 -9.07 -3.61
CA VAL A 20 0.50 -9.08 -4.16
C VAL A 20 0.41 -9.85 -5.48
N LYS A 21 1.54 -10.26 -6.04
CA LYS A 21 1.61 -11.01 -7.30
C LYS A 21 0.80 -12.30 -7.19
N GLY A 22 -0.20 -12.43 -8.07
CA GLY A 22 -1.01 -13.65 -8.18
C GLY A 22 -2.04 -13.84 -7.06
N ILE A 23 -2.24 -12.85 -6.19
CA ILE A 23 -3.21 -12.93 -5.11
C ILE A 23 -4.52 -12.25 -5.54
N PRO A 24 -5.67 -12.94 -5.52
CA PRO A 24 -6.96 -12.36 -5.92
C PRO A 24 -7.55 -11.42 -4.85
N SER A 25 -7.27 -11.67 -3.57
CA SER A 25 -7.69 -10.84 -2.45
C SER A 25 -6.79 -11.07 -1.23
N ALA A 26 -6.65 -10.05 -0.38
CA ALA A 26 -5.86 -10.13 0.85
C ALA A 26 -6.61 -9.44 2.00
N LEU A 27 -6.42 -9.96 3.22
CA LEU A 27 -6.98 -9.38 4.44
C LEU A 27 -5.86 -8.77 5.28
N LEU A 28 -5.99 -7.49 5.62
CA LEU A 28 -5.02 -6.76 6.44
C LEU A 28 -5.52 -6.59 7.88
N ILE A 29 -4.94 -7.35 8.81
CA ILE A 29 -5.29 -7.36 10.24
C ILE A 29 -4.11 -6.92 11.12
N GLY A 30 -4.41 -6.44 12.33
CA GLY A 30 -3.40 -5.97 13.28
C GLY A 30 -3.95 -4.96 14.28
N LYS A 31 -3.16 -4.65 15.32
CA LYS A 31 -3.52 -3.69 16.38
C LYS A 31 -3.65 -2.26 15.85
N ASN A 32 -4.29 -1.37 16.60
CA ASN A 32 -4.31 0.06 16.27
C ASN A 32 -2.88 0.61 16.18
N GLY A 33 -2.63 1.49 15.21
CA GLY A 33 -1.29 2.03 14.95
C GLY A 33 -0.36 1.13 14.12
N SER A 34 -0.74 -0.11 13.79
CA SER A 34 0.11 -1.04 13.02
C SER A 34 0.23 -0.75 11.51
N GLY A 35 -0.20 0.44 11.05
CA GLY A 35 -0.04 0.85 9.65
C GLY A 35 -1.12 0.35 8.67
N LYS A 36 -2.19 -0.31 9.13
CA LYS A 36 -3.24 -0.86 8.24
C LYS A 36 -3.85 0.18 7.30
N SER A 37 -4.35 1.28 7.85
CA SER A 37 -4.94 2.38 7.07
C SER A 37 -3.91 3.07 6.18
N THR A 38 -2.63 3.08 6.59
CA THR A 38 -1.52 3.61 5.78
C THR A 38 -1.32 2.76 4.52
N ILE A 39 -1.27 1.43 4.66
CA ILE A 39 -1.15 0.51 3.51
C ILE A 39 -2.35 0.65 2.58
N ALA A 40 -3.58 0.67 3.11
CA ALA A 40 -4.78 0.84 2.30
C ALA A 40 -4.73 2.12 1.45
N ARG A 41 -4.33 3.25 2.04
CA ARG A 41 -4.21 4.54 1.34
C ARG A 41 -3.12 4.54 0.26
N VAL A 42 -1.99 3.88 0.50
CA VAL A 42 -0.93 3.74 -0.51
C VAL A 42 -1.41 2.90 -1.70
N LEU A 43 -2.11 1.79 -1.44
CA LEU A 43 -2.66 0.95 -2.49
C LEU A 43 -3.70 1.72 -3.33
N GLU A 44 -4.57 2.51 -2.69
CA GLU A 44 -5.53 3.39 -3.36
C GLU A 44 -4.83 4.45 -4.22
N LEU A 45 -3.83 5.14 -3.68
CA LEU A 45 -3.04 6.13 -4.42
C LEU A 45 -2.38 5.51 -5.65
N PHE A 46 -1.77 4.32 -5.50
CA PHE A 46 -1.15 3.62 -6.62
C PHE A 46 -2.17 3.21 -7.68
N GLN A 47 -3.38 2.82 -7.27
CA GLN A 47 -4.47 2.54 -8.19
C GLN A 47 -4.88 3.80 -8.96
N SER A 48 -5.06 4.94 -8.30
CA SER A 48 -5.40 6.20 -8.94
C SER A 48 -4.34 6.64 -9.97
N ILE A 49 -3.06 6.56 -9.60
CA ILE A 49 -1.95 6.86 -10.51
C ILE A 49 -1.99 5.92 -11.72
N ALA A 50 -2.18 4.62 -11.50
CA ALA A 50 -2.24 3.63 -12.57
C ALA A 50 -3.45 3.82 -13.50
N GLN A 51 -4.53 4.45 -13.03
CA GLN A 51 -5.69 4.83 -13.82
C GLN A 51 -5.50 6.15 -14.59
N GLY A 52 -4.34 6.80 -14.49
CA GLY A 52 -4.06 8.07 -15.17
C GLY A 52 -4.60 9.30 -14.43
N VAL A 53 -5.06 9.14 -13.18
CA VAL A 53 -5.40 10.28 -12.31
C VAL A 53 -4.10 10.82 -11.74
N ASN A 54 -3.39 11.63 -12.54
CA ASN A 54 -2.08 12.18 -12.21
C ASN A 54 -2.10 13.71 -12.04
N ARG A 55 -3.29 14.29 -11.84
CA ARG A 55 -3.45 15.74 -11.67
C ARG A 55 -3.00 16.14 -10.26
N MET A 56 -1.82 16.74 -10.18
CA MET A 56 -1.35 17.45 -8.99
C MET A 56 -2.09 18.80 -8.96
N SER A 57 -3.20 18.90 -8.24
CA SER A 57 -3.72 20.20 -7.82
C SER A 57 -3.07 20.55 -6.49
N GLU A 58 -2.46 21.73 -6.41
CA GLU A 58 -2.00 22.36 -5.15
C GLU A 58 -3.11 22.44 -4.10
#